data_AF-A0A820HCN7-F1
#
_entry.id   AF-A0A820HCN7-F1
#
_cell.length_a   1.000
_cell.length_b   1.000
_cell.length_c   1.000
_cell.angle_alpha   90.00
_cell.angle_beta   90.00
_cell.angle_gamma   90.00
#
_symmetry.space_group_name_H-M   'P 1'
#
loop_
_entity.id
_entity.type
_entity.pdbx_description
1 polymer ?
#
loop_
_entity_poly.entity_id
_entity_poly.type
_entity_poly.pdbx_seq_one_letter_code
_entity_poly.pdbx_strand_id
1 'polypeptide(L)'
;MYPNLKTLELAHIYFDLKVHKKGYLTSTTLFVIFDVTDLYTMIPCDGAIAALRQFCQKYSTNRKIGNLKVETIIKLASIVLDTISFAYKNKYYRQIK
;
A
#
# COMPACT_ATOMS: atom_id res chain seq x y z
N MET A 1 -2.39 4.23 -16.07
CA MET A 1 -1.61 3.46 -17.05
C MET A 1 -1.91 1.99 -16.79
N TYR A 2 -2.71 1.34 -17.64
CA TYR A 2 -3.05 -0.06 -17.47
C TYR A 2 -1.84 -0.93 -17.83
N PRO A 3 -1.50 -1.98 -17.05
CA PRO A 3 -0.49 -2.93 -17.46
C PRO A 3 -0.94 -3.63 -18.74
N ASN A 4 -0.03 -3.76 -19.71
CA ASN A 4 -0.28 -4.49 -20.96
C ASN A 4 -0.50 -5.98 -20.64
N LEU A 5 -1.48 -6.61 -21.31
CA LEU A 5 -1.82 -8.05 -21.24
C LEU A 5 -0.60 -8.99 -21.16
N LYS A 6 0.47 -8.72 -21.90
CA LYS A 6 1.70 -9.53 -21.88
C LYS A 6 2.40 -9.53 -20.51
N THR A 7 2.28 -8.44 -19.76
CA THR A 7 2.87 -8.29 -18.42
C THR A 7 2.10 -9.11 -17.38
N LEU A 8 0.78 -9.21 -17.53
CA LEU A 8 -0.11 -10.01 -16.70
C LEU A 8 0.12 -11.51 -16.93
N GLU A 9 0.23 -11.95 -18.19
CA GLU A 9 0.53 -13.34 -18.54
C GLU A 9 1.87 -13.81 -17.96
N LEU A 10 2.92 -12.98 -18.07
CA LEU A 10 4.25 -13.30 -17.53
C LEU A 10 4.26 -13.39 -16.00
N ALA A 11 3.52 -12.52 -15.31
CA ALA A 11 3.42 -12.54 -13.85
C ALA A 11 2.71 -13.81 -13.33
N HIS A 12 1.64 -14.23 -14.03
CA HIS A 12 0.94 -15.48 -13.75
C HIS A 12 1.86 -16.69 -13.88
N ILE A 13 2.53 -16.82 -15.02
CA ILE A 13 3.42 -17.97 -15.30
C ILE A 13 4.55 -18.04 -14.25
N TYR A 14 5.14 -16.90 -13.89
CA TYR A 14 6.25 -16.88 -12.94
C TYR A 14 5.82 -17.19 -11.49
N PHE A 15 4.66 -16.70 -11.06
CA PHE A 15 4.12 -16.99 -9.73
C PHE A 15 3.70 -18.45 -9.61
N ASP A 16 2.97 -18.97 -10.60
CA ASP A 16 2.47 -20.34 -10.62
C ASP A 16 3.61 -21.37 -10.59
N LEU A 17 4.67 -21.14 -11.38
CA LEU A 17 5.85 -22.02 -11.38
C LEU A 17 6.57 -22.07 -10.03
N LYS A 18 6.58 -20.96 -9.28
CA LYS A 18 7.30 -20.88 -8.00
C LYS A 18 6.51 -21.52 -6.85
N VAL A 19 5.18 -21.40 -6.88
CA VAL A 19 4.29 -21.97 -5.85
C VAL A 19 4.07 -23.46 -6.10
N HIS A 20 3.95 -23.89 -7.36
CA HIS A 20 3.82 -25.31 -7.74
C HIS A 20 5.03 -26.14 -7.29
N LYS A 21 6.27 -25.62 -7.49
CA LYS A 21 7.51 -26.30 -7.07
C LYS A 21 7.62 -26.58 -5.57
N LYS A 22 6.81 -25.90 -4.75
CA LYS A 22 6.77 -26.12 -3.29
C LYS A 22 5.63 -27.04 -2.84
N GLY A 23 4.82 -27.56 -3.77
CA GLY A 23 3.73 -28.50 -3.47
C GLY A 23 2.48 -27.85 -2.83
N TYR A 24 2.36 -26.52 -2.86
CA TYR A 24 1.22 -25.82 -2.26
C TYR A 24 -0.04 -25.79 -3.13
N LEU A 25 0.04 -26.25 -4.38
CA LEU A 25 -1.08 -26.27 -5.33
C LEU A 25 -1.58 -27.70 -5.53
N THR A 26 -2.88 -27.90 -5.41
CA THR A 26 -3.58 -29.14 -5.76
C THR A 26 -4.36 -28.97 -7.06
N SER A 27 -4.84 -30.08 -7.64
CA SER A 27 -5.72 -30.07 -8.82
C SER A 27 -7.04 -29.34 -8.61
N THR A 28 -7.41 -29.08 -7.35
CA THR A 28 -8.63 -28.36 -6.96
C THR A 28 -8.38 -26.90 -6.58
N THR A 29 -7.14 -26.41 -6.73
CA THR A 29 -6.82 -25.02 -6.39
C THR A 29 -7.43 -24.06 -7.42
N LEU A 30 -8.20 -23.09 -6.94
CA LEU A 30 -8.83 -22.05 -7.75
C LEU A 30 -7.96 -20.78 -7.74
N PHE A 31 -7.69 -20.25 -8.92
CA PHE A 31 -7.02 -18.96 -9.09
C PHE A 31 -8.06 -17.87 -9.29
N VAL A 32 -7.89 -16.75 -8.57
CA VAL A 32 -8.75 -15.58 -8.68
C VAL A 32 -7.87 -14.37 -8.97
N ILE A 33 -8.26 -13.61 -9.99
CA ILE A 33 -7.64 -12.34 -10.36
C ILE A 33 -8.67 -11.25 -10.05
N PHE A 34 -8.21 -10.18 -9.42
CA PHE A 34 -9.00 -8.97 -9.26
C PHE A 34 -8.12 -7.78 -9.58
N ASP A 35 -8.66 -6.86 -10.36
CA ASP A 35 -8.01 -5.60 -10.63
C ASP A 35 -8.27 -4.65 -9.47
N VAL A 36 -7.19 -4.10 -8.91
CA VAL A 36 -7.29 -3.04 -7.91
C VAL A 36 -7.23 -1.70 -8.64
N THR A 37 -8.38 -1.06 -8.79
CA THR A 37 -8.46 0.32 -9.29
C THR A 37 -7.98 1.29 -8.22
N ASP A 38 -7.31 2.37 -8.62
CA ASP A 38 -7.08 3.52 -7.76
C ASP A 38 -6.36 3.17 -6.43
N LEU A 39 -5.39 2.24 -6.52
CA LEU A 39 -4.66 1.67 -5.38
C LEU A 39 -4.13 2.72 -4.39
N TYR A 40 -3.69 3.87 -4.88
CA TYR A 40 -3.11 4.93 -4.04
C TYR A 40 -4.16 5.82 -3.36
N THR A 41 -5.38 5.90 -3.90
CA THR A 41 -6.44 6.78 -3.40
C THR A 41 -7.53 6.01 -2.66
N MET A 42 -7.59 4.68 -2.78
CA MET A 42 -8.54 3.83 -2.06
C MET A 42 -8.05 3.33 -0.70
N ILE A 43 -6.81 3.62 -0.30
CA ILE A 43 -6.31 3.20 1.02
C ILE A 43 -7.03 4.04 2.10
N PRO A 44 -7.80 3.43 3.01
CA PRO A 44 -8.40 4.17 4.12
C PRO A 44 -7.32 4.78 5.00
N CYS A 45 -7.43 6.07 5.32
CA CYS A 45 -6.40 6.76 6.09
C CYS A 45 -6.13 6.12 7.45
N ASP A 46 -7.17 5.64 8.14
CA ASP A 46 -7.00 4.95 9.43
C ASP A 46 -6.20 3.66 9.28
N GLY A 47 -6.44 2.91 8.20
CA GLY A 47 -5.67 1.71 7.86
C GLY A 47 -4.21 2.04 7.55
N ALA A 48 -3.95 3.11 6.79
CA ALA A 48 -2.60 3.58 6.51
C ALA A 48 -1.85 3.98 7.80
N ILE A 49 -2.51 4.72 8.69
CA ILE A 49 -1.93 5.14 9.97
C ILE A 49 -1.64 3.95 10.89
N ALA A 50 -2.55 2.97 10.94
CA ALA A 50 -2.36 1.74 11.70
C ALA A 50 -1.15 0.94 11.19
N ALA A 51 -1.05 0.76 9.86
CA ALA A 51 0.06 0.06 9.23
C ALA A 51 1.40 0.80 9.46
N LEU A 52 1.42 2.12 9.32
CA LEU A 52 2.60 2.95 9.60
C LEU A 52 3.02 2.83 11.07
N ARG A 53 2.07 2.83 12.00
CA ARG A 53 2.36 2.64 13.43
C ARG A 53 3.02 1.29 13.70
N GLN A 54 2.50 0.21 13.13
CA GLN A 54 3.11 -1.11 13.27
C GLN A 54 4.53 -1.16 12.68
N PHE A 55 4.71 -0.57 11.50
CA PHE A 55 6.03 -0.46 10.88
C PHE A 55 7.00 0.31 11.78
N CYS A 56 6.60 1.49 12.24
CA CYS A 56 7.46 2.31 13.08
C CYS A 56 7.78 1.63 14.41
N GLN A 57 6.83 0.94 15.03
CA GLN A 57 7.06 0.16 16.25
C GLN A 57 8.09 -0.94 16.03
N LYS A 58 7.97 -1.70 14.92
CA LYS A 58 8.87 -2.80 14.57
C LYS A 58 10.32 -2.36 14.38
N TYR A 59 10.54 -1.18 13.79
CA TYR A 59 11.88 -0.71 13.43
C TYR A 59 12.41 0.42 14.33
N SER A 60 11.66 0.81 15.36
CA SER A 60 12.12 1.82 16.31
C SER A 60 13.14 1.25 17.29
N THR A 61 14.08 2.09 17.71
CA THR A 61 14.91 1.85 18.89
C THR A 61 14.47 2.81 19.97
N ASN A 62 14.09 2.31 21.15
CA ASN A 62 13.57 3.12 22.26
C ASN A 62 12.39 4.05 21.83
N ARG A 63 11.45 3.52 21.04
CA ARG A 63 10.29 4.26 20.49
C ARG A 63 10.67 5.47 19.63
N LYS A 64 11.85 5.44 19.01
CA LYS A 64 12.32 6.47 18.08
C LYS A 64 12.81 5.88 16.77
N ILE A 65 12.70 6.67 15.71
CA ILE A 65 13.35 6.45 14.42
C ILE A 65 14.23 7.67 14.20
N GLY A 66 15.55 7.46 14.20
CA GLY A 66 16.52 8.56 14.32
C GLY A 66 16.24 9.39 15.58
N ASN A 67 16.00 10.69 15.39
CA ASN A 67 15.71 11.62 16.48
C ASN A 67 14.22 11.84 16.76
N LEU A 68 13.33 11.21 15.99
CA LEU A 68 11.88 11.42 16.09
C LEU A 68 11.20 10.33 16.90
N LYS A 69 10.31 10.72 17.82
CA LYS A 69 9.41 9.78 18.50
C LYS A 69 8.42 9.20 17.49
N VAL A 70 8.09 7.92 17.63
CA VAL A 70 7.09 7.25 16.77
C VAL A 70 5.78 8.03 16.77
N GLU A 71 5.34 8.52 17.93
CA GLU A 71 4.10 9.29 18.08
C GLU A 71 4.13 10.60 17.28
N THR A 72 5.30 11.25 17.16
CA THR A 72 5.48 12.44 16.33
C THR A 72 5.32 12.11 14.86
N ILE A 73 5.94 11.03 14.40
CA ILE A 73 5.83 10.56 13.00
C ILE A 73 4.36 10.27 12.67
N ILE A 74 3.67 9.54 13.55
CA ILE A 74 2.26 9.20 13.34
C ILE A 74 1.38 10.46 13.32
N LYS A 75 1.60 11.41 14.24
CA LYS A 75 0.82 12.65 14.26
C LYS A 75 1.02 13.49 12.99
N LEU A 76 2.26 13.58 12.49
CA LEU A 76 2.55 14.27 11.23
C LEU A 76 1.88 13.58 10.05
N ALA A 77 1.94 12.25 9.97
CA ALA A 77 1.28 11.48 8.92
C ALA A 77 -0.23 11.68 8.94
N SER A 78 -0.86 11.66 10.12
CA SER A 78 -2.30 11.92 10.26
C SER A 78 -2.69 13.30 9.72
N ILE A 79 -1.93 14.34 10.09
CA ILE A 79 -2.16 15.70 9.58
C ILE A 79 -2.08 15.72 8.04
N VAL A 80 -1.02 15.14 7.47
CA VAL A 80 -0.84 15.10 6.01
C VAL A 80 -2.02 14.40 5.33
N LEU A 81 -2.47 13.25 5.85
CA LEU A 81 -3.58 12.48 5.29
C LEU A 81 -4.94 13.17 5.47
N ASP A 82 -5.13 13.99 6.50
CA ASP A 82 -6.37 14.74 6.73
C ASP A 82 -6.43 16.07 5.99
N THR A 83 -5.27 16.62 5.61
CA THR A 83 -5.16 17.92 4.94
C THR A 83 -4.62 17.82 3.52
N ILE A 84 -4.73 16.66 2.88
CA ILE A 84 -4.26 16.46 1.49
C ILE A 84 -4.84 17.57 0.62
N SER A 85 -3.94 18.36 0.05
CA SER A 85 -4.27 19.50 -0.78
C SER A 85 -3.34 19.51 -1.98
N PHE A 86 -3.88 19.87 -3.14
CA PHE A 86 -3.13 19.91 -4.40
C PHE A 86 -3.48 21.18 -5.19
N ALA A 87 -2.52 21.66 -5.98
CA ALA A 87 -2.70 22.80 -6.85
C ALA A 87 -3.01 22.33 -8.27
N TYR A 88 -4.04 22.90 -8.90
CA TYR A 88 -4.38 22.65 -10.30
C TYR A 88 -4.89 23.94 -10.94
N LYS A 89 -4.41 24.29 -12.13
CA LYS A 89 -4.79 25.53 -12.86
C LYS A 89 -4.81 26.78 -11.98
N ASN A 90 -3.73 27.02 -11.23
CA ASN A 90 -3.55 28.15 -10.32
C ASN A 90 -4.61 28.28 -9.21
N LYS A 91 -5.25 27.17 -8.86
CA LYS A 91 -6.20 27.06 -7.75
C LYS A 91 -5.77 25.94 -6.81
N TYR A 92 -6.05 26.12 -5.53
CA TYR A 92 -5.82 25.11 -4.50
C TYR A 92 -7.09 24.33 -4.24
N TYR A 93 -6.96 23.01 -4.17
CA TYR A 93 -8.03 22.08 -3.88
C TYR A 93 -7.65 21.23 -2.68
N ARG A 94 -8.62 20.98 -1.81
CA ARG A 94 -8.49 20.00 -0.73
C ARG A 94 -9.19 18.73 -1.18
N GLN A 95 -8.52 17.60 -1.02
CA GLN A 95 -9.16 16.31 -1.23
C GLN A 95 -10.19 16.09 -0.12
N ILE A 96 -11.45 15.95 -0.51
CA ILE A 96 -12.55 15.62 0.39
C ILE A 96 -12.61 14.09 0.48
N LYS A 97 -12.75 13.58 1.71
CA LYS A 97 -12.96 12.15 1.98
C LYS A 97 -14.41 11.77 1.73
#